data_AF-A0AA40F5D2-F1
#
_entry.id   AF-A0AA40F5D2-F1
#
_cell.length_a   1.000
_cell.length_b   1.000
_cell.length_c   1.000
_cell.angle_alpha   90.00
_cell.angle_beta   90.00
_cell.angle_gamma   90.00
#
_symmetry.space_group_name_H-M   'P 1'
#
loop_
_entity.id
_entity.type
_entity.pdbx_description
1 polymer ?
#
loop_
_entity_poly.entity_id
_entity_poly.type
_entity_poly.pdbx_seq_one_letter_code
_entity_poly.pdbx_strand_id
1 'polypeptide(L)'
;MLLRWYQARLAARPLLTQVVTTSILFGLGDTIAQQAVEKKGPAKHDLARTGRMCLYGGAIFGPCAATWFKILQRHVVIRGQPNATILARVACDQGLFAPTFIGVFLSSMAVLEGGSPSEKLAQAYWPALSANYMVWPFVQLVNFKVVPLEHRLLFVNTISIGWNCYLSYLNSGGERKME
;
A
#
# COMPACT_ATOMS: atom_id res chain seq x y z
N MET A 1 -4.91 16.45 18.90
CA MET A 1 -5.02 17.60 17.97
C MET A 1 -4.58 17.27 16.54
N LEU A 2 -3.43 16.63 16.32
CA LEU A 2 -2.94 16.23 14.99
C LEU A 2 -3.88 15.29 14.20
N LEU A 3 -4.44 14.26 14.86
CA LEU A 3 -5.38 13.32 14.21
C LEU A 3 -6.66 14.01 13.72
N ARG A 4 -7.22 14.93 14.52
CA ARG A 4 -8.40 15.72 14.13
C ARG A 4 -8.10 16.68 12.99
N TRP A 5 -6.92 17.33 13.01
CA TRP A 5 -6.47 18.17 11.91
C TRP A 5 -6.25 17.37 10.62
N TYR A 6 -5.63 16.19 10.73
CA TYR A 6 -5.44 15.28 9.60
C TYR A 6 -6.78 14.81 9.03
N GLN A 7 -7.72 14.39 9.87
CA GLN A 7 -9.08 14.02 9.43
C GLN A 7 -9.82 15.21 8.80
N ALA A 8 -9.69 16.43 9.33
CA ALA A 8 -10.27 17.63 8.75
C ALA A 8 -9.66 17.98 7.38
N ARG A 9 -8.34 17.81 7.21
CA ARG A 9 -7.66 17.96 5.92
C ARG A 9 -8.04 16.87 4.92
N LEU A 10 -8.23 15.63 5.39
CA LEU A 10 -8.74 14.52 4.58
C LEU A 10 -10.17 14.78 4.10
N ALA A 11 -11.01 15.41 4.92
CA ALA A 11 -12.35 15.82 4.53
C ALA A 11 -12.35 17.03 3.56
N ALA A 12 -11.45 18.00 3.76
CA ALA A 12 -11.40 19.23 2.95
C ALA A 12 -10.67 19.07 1.61
N ARG A 13 -9.60 18.26 1.56
CA ARG A 13 -8.80 17.97 0.36
C ARG A 13 -8.38 16.49 0.36
N PRO A 14 -9.34 15.57 0.13
CA PRO A 14 -9.11 14.13 0.23
C PRO A 14 -8.00 13.64 -0.70
N LEU A 15 -7.96 14.13 -1.95
CA LEU A 15 -6.96 13.72 -2.93
C LEU A 15 -5.54 14.15 -2.53
N LEU A 16 -5.36 15.42 -2.15
CA LEU A 16 -4.04 15.95 -1.80
C LEU A 16 -3.50 15.30 -0.53
N THR A 17 -4.35 15.14 0.49
CA THR A 17 -3.95 14.49 1.74
C THR A 17 -3.58 13.04 1.50
N GLN A 18 -4.34 12.32 0.67
CA GLN A 18 -4.07 10.94 0.35
C GLN A 18 -2.76 10.77 -0.43
N VAL A 19 -2.52 11.60 -1.45
CA VAL A 19 -1.28 11.62 -2.24
C VAL A 19 -0.05 11.88 -1.38
N VAL A 20 -0.12 12.88 -0.49
CA VAL A 20 1.01 13.21 0.39
C VAL A 20 1.26 12.08 1.39
N THR A 21 0.20 11.55 2.02
CA THR A 21 0.33 10.45 2.97
C THR A 21 0.91 9.20 2.31
N THR A 22 0.42 8.81 1.14
CA THR A 22 0.90 7.61 0.45
C THR A 22 2.34 7.79 -0.01
N SER A 23 2.72 8.97 -0.52
CA SER A 23 4.12 9.25 -0.89
C SER A 23 5.07 9.07 0.31
N ILE A 24 4.72 9.64 1.47
CA ILE A 24 5.51 9.50 2.70
C ILE A 24 5.56 8.05 3.17
N LEU A 25 4.43 7.33 3.18
CA LEU A 25 4.38 5.94 3.63
C LEU A 25 5.23 5.00 2.76
N PHE A 26 5.26 5.22 1.44
CA PHE A 26 6.11 4.42 0.55
C PHE A 26 7.59 4.74 0.75
N GLY A 27 7.95 6.02 0.91
CA GLY A 27 9.32 6.44 1.20
C GLY A 27 9.84 5.91 2.54
N LEU A 28 9.02 6.00 3.59
CA LEU A 28 9.36 5.45 4.91
C LEU A 28 9.50 3.93 4.87
N GLY A 29 8.57 3.23 4.21
CA GLY A 29 8.65 1.79 4.03
C GLY A 29 9.95 1.37 3.34
N ASP A 30 10.32 2.07 2.26
CA ASP A 30 11.58 1.82 1.56
C ASP A 30 12.82 2.12 2.41
N THR A 31 12.81 3.23 3.14
CA THR A 31 13.92 3.58 4.05
C THR A 31 14.14 2.49 5.09
N ILE A 32 13.06 1.97 5.68
CA ILE A 32 13.11 0.87 6.64
C ILE A 32 13.60 -0.42 5.97
N ALA A 33 13.13 -0.73 4.75
CA ALA A 33 13.62 -1.89 4.00
C ALA A 33 15.14 -1.82 3.81
N GLN A 34 15.66 -0.68 3.37
CA GLN A 34 17.08 -0.54 3.10
C GLN A 34 17.95 -0.56 4.37
N GLN A 35 17.50 0.06 5.47
CA GLN A 35 18.31 0.23 6.67
C GLN A 35 18.14 -0.91 7.68
N ALA A 36 16.91 -1.38 7.89
CA ALA A 36 16.60 -2.38 8.92
C ALA A 36 16.58 -3.81 8.36
N VAL A 37 16.14 -4.01 7.11
CA VAL A 37 16.04 -5.35 6.51
C VAL A 37 17.29 -5.68 5.71
N GLU A 38 17.65 -4.88 4.71
CA GLU A 38 18.81 -5.08 3.84
C GLU A 38 20.14 -4.67 4.52
N LYS A 39 20.08 -3.97 5.66
CA LYS A 39 21.25 -3.52 6.45
C LYS A 39 22.34 -2.85 5.61
N LYS A 40 21.97 -2.08 4.57
CA LYS A 40 22.92 -1.41 3.68
C LYS A 40 23.82 -0.40 4.40
N GLY A 41 23.32 0.14 5.51
CA GLY A 41 23.94 1.22 6.27
C GLY A 41 23.65 2.59 5.65
N PRO A 42 23.79 3.68 6.43
CA PRO A 42 23.39 5.02 6.01
C PRO A 42 24.21 5.54 4.82
N ALA A 43 25.49 5.15 4.71
CA ALA A 43 26.37 5.59 3.63
C ALA A 43 26.05 4.95 2.25
N LYS A 44 25.35 3.81 2.22
CA LYS A 44 24.97 3.10 0.98
C LYS A 44 23.47 3.17 0.71
N HIS A 45 22.77 4.13 1.32
CA HIS A 45 21.35 4.31 1.12
C HIS A 45 21.06 4.74 -0.33
N ASP A 46 20.22 3.97 -1.02
CA ASP A 46 19.78 4.24 -2.37
C ASP A 46 18.61 5.24 -2.35
N LEU A 47 18.97 6.53 -2.38
CA LEU A 47 18.01 7.63 -2.46
C LEU A 47 17.18 7.61 -3.75
N ALA A 48 17.73 7.07 -4.85
CA ALA A 48 17.01 6.99 -6.11
C ALA A 48 15.85 5.99 -6.01
N ARG A 49 16.06 4.86 -5.33
CA ARG A 49 15.00 3.89 -5.01
C ARG A 49 13.94 4.48 -4.10
N THR A 50 14.33 5.17 -3.02
CA THR A 50 13.38 5.85 -2.14
C THR A 50 12.58 6.91 -2.89
N GLY A 51 13.24 7.66 -3.78
CA GLY A 51 12.59 8.62 -4.68
C GLY A 51 11.55 7.97 -5.60
N ARG A 52 11.88 6.83 -6.25
CA ARG A 52 10.94 6.06 -7.08
C ARG A 52 9.72 5.60 -6.27
N MET A 53 9.93 5.14 -5.04
CA MET A 53 8.86 4.70 -4.14
C MET A 53 7.95 5.86 -3.71
N CYS A 54 8.53 7.00 -3.32
CA CYS A 54 7.78 8.22 -3.03
C CYS A 54 6.96 8.70 -4.23
N LEU A 55 7.57 8.72 -5.43
CA LEU A 55 6.94 9.13 -6.67
C LEU A 55 5.77 8.21 -7.01
N TYR A 56 5.97 6.90 -6.94
CA TYR A 56 4.92 5.93 -7.16
C TYR A 56 3.77 6.09 -6.16
N GLY A 57 4.09 6.18 -4.87
CA GLY A 57 3.10 6.36 -3.81
C GLY A 57 2.25 7.61 -4.02
N GLY A 58 2.85 8.71 -4.43
CA GLY A 58 2.16 9.98 -4.64
C GLY A 58 1.47 10.11 -6.01
N ALA A 59 2.14 9.76 -7.09
CA ALA A 59 1.66 10.03 -8.45
C ALA A 59 0.77 8.93 -9.02
N ILE A 60 0.97 7.67 -8.60
CA ILE A 60 0.22 6.51 -9.11
C ILE A 60 -0.73 5.99 -8.04
N PHE A 61 -0.22 5.54 -6.89
CA PHE A 61 -1.07 4.89 -5.90
C PHE A 61 -2.10 5.84 -5.28
N GLY A 62 -1.67 7.01 -4.82
CA GLY A 62 -2.55 7.98 -4.15
C GLY A 62 -3.82 8.30 -4.95
N PRO A 63 -3.72 8.73 -6.23
CA PRO A 63 -4.87 9.03 -7.07
C PRO A 63 -5.71 7.78 -7.40
N CYS A 64 -5.06 6.64 -7.70
CA CYS A 64 -5.76 5.39 -8.00
C CYS A 64 -6.57 4.89 -6.80
N ALA A 65 -5.97 4.85 -5.61
CA ALA A 65 -6.64 4.45 -4.37
C ALA A 65 -7.80 5.38 -4.04
N ALA A 66 -7.59 6.70 -4.14
CA ALA A 66 -8.65 7.67 -3.87
C ALA A 66 -9.85 7.51 -4.81
N THR A 67 -9.59 7.24 -6.09
CA THR A 67 -10.62 7.01 -7.11
C THR A 67 -11.35 5.69 -6.86
N TRP A 68 -10.61 4.63 -6.57
CA TRP A 68 -11.16 3.32 -6.25
C TRP A 68 -12.09 3.34 -5.04
N PHE A 69 -11.68 3.97 -3.93
CA PHE A 69 -12.54 4.08 -2.76
C PHE A 69 -13.83 4.86 -3.04
N LYS A 70 -13.79 5.89 -3.90
CA LYS A 70 -15.01 6.58 -4.36
C LYS A 70 -15.91 5.66 -5.17
N ILE A 71 -15.34 4.84 -6.06
CA ILE A 71 -16.10 3.85 -6.83
C ILE A 71 -16.78 2.85 -5.89
N LEU A 72 -16.05 2.28 -4.93
CA LEU A 72 -16.62 1.36 -3.94
C LEU A 72 -17.74 2.00 -3.11
N GLN A 73 -17.54 3.26 -2.69
CA GLN A 73 -18.56 3.97 -1.91
C GLN A 73 -19.83 4.24 -2.71
N ARG A 74 -19.71 4.54 -4.01
CA ARG A 74 -20.83 4.88 -4.89
C ARG A 74 -21.56 3.66 -5.46
N HIS A 75 -20.81 2.63 -5.87
CA HIS A 75 -21.35 1.51 -6.64
C HIS A 75 -21.58 0.24 -5.81
N VAL A 76 -20.84 0.06 -4.70
CA VAL A 76 -21.01 -1.10 -3.83
C VAL A 76 -21.81 -0.67 -2.60
N VAL A 77 -23.13 -0.75 -2.74
CA VAL A 77 -24.11 -0.41 -1.69
C VAL A 77 -25.24 -1.42 -1.69
N ILE A 78 -25.40 -2.16 -0.58
CA ILE A 78 -26.52 -3.08 -0.36
C ILE A 78 -27.52 -2.38 0.55
N ARG A 79 -28.67 -1.99 -0.02
CA ARG A 79 -29.70 -1.22 0.69
C ARG A 79 -30.18 -1.98 1.92
N GLY A 80 -30.27 -1.27 3.05
CA GLY A 80 -30.75 -1.81 4.33
C GLY A 80 -29.79 -2.76 5.06
N GLN A 81 -28.61 -3.08 4.48
CA GLN A 81 -27.66 -4.03 5.07
C GLN A 81 -26.25 -3.43 5.17
N PRO A 82 -25.96 -2.65 6.22
CA PRO A 82 -24.67 -1.96 6.36
C PRO A 82 -23.49 -2.92 6.48
N ASN A 83 -23.63 -4.03 7.21
CA ASN A 83 -22.57 -5.03 7.36
C ASN A 83 -22.28 -5.77 6.04
N ALA A 84 -23.33 -6.14 5.30
CA ALA A 84 -23.18 -6.78 4.00
C ALA A 84 -22.53 -5.84 2.97
N THR A 85 -22.85 -4.54 3.02
CA THR A 85 -22.18 -3.51 2.21
C THR A 85 -20.68 -3.43 2.51
N ILE A 86 -20.29 -3.46 3.78
CA ILE A 86 -18.87 -3.44 4.18
C ILE A 86 -18.17 -4.70 3.67
N LEU A 87 -18.75 -5.87 3.87
CA LEU A 87 -18.18 -7.13 3.42
C LEU A 87 -18.00 -7.18 1.90
N ALA A 88 -19.01 -6.72 1.14
CA ALA A 88 -18.93 -6.63 -0.31
C ALA A 88 -17.82 -5.68 -0.77
N ARG A 89 -17.66 -4.54 -0.10
CA ARG A 89 -16.56 -3.60 -0.41
C ARG A 89 -15.19 -4.23 -0.17
N VAL A 90 -15.01 -4.93 0.96
CA VAL A 90 -13.77 -5.65 1.27
C VAL A 90 -13.51 -6.75 0.25
N ALA A 91 -14.55 -7.51 -0.12
CA ALA A 91 -14.43 -8.55 -1.15
C ALA A 91 -14.02 -7.98 -2.52
N CYS A 92 -14.62 -6.86 -2.95
CA CYS A 92 -14.22 -6.18 -4.18
C CYS A 92 -12.79 -5.64 -4.09
N ASP A 93 -12.40 -5.06 -2.96
CA ASP A 93 -11.06 -4.52 -2.75
C ASP A 93 -9.99 -5.62 -2.83
N GLN A 94 -10.19 -6.73 -2.11
CA GLN A 94 -9.28 -7.85 -2.12
C GLN A 94 -9.30 -8.60 -3.46
N GLY A 95 -10.46 -8.77 -4.09
CA GLY A 95 -10.60 -9.54 -5.33
C GLY A 95 -10.19 -8.81 -6.60
N LEU A 96 -10.30 -7.48 -6.64
CA LEU A 96 -10.02 -6.68 -7.84
C LEU A 96 -8.87 -5.71 -7.63
N PHE A 97 -8.91 -4.93 -6.56
CA PHE A 97 -7.95 -3.85 -6.37
C PHE A 97 -6.58 -4.36 -5.94
N ALA A 98 -6.51 -5.24 -4.95
CA ALA A 98 -5.25 -5.82 -4.48
C ALA A 98 -4.43 -6.50 -5.60
N PRO A 99 -4.98 -7.45 -6.40
CA PRO A 99 -4.21 -8.08 -7.49
C PRO A 99 -3.81 -7.08 -8.56
N THR A 100 -4.73 -6.20 -8.99
CA THR A 100 -4.43 -5.19 -10.01
C THR A 100 -3.33 -4.25 -9.53
N PHE A 101 -3.42 -3.78 -8.29
CA PHE A 101 -2.49 -2.80 -7.74
C PHE A 101 -1.10 -3.38 -7.51
N ILE A 102 -0.99 -4.63 -7.03
CA ILE A 102 0.31 -5.32 -6.91
C ILE A 102 0.94 -5.47 -8.30
N GLY A 103 0.16 -5.83 -9.31
CA GLY A 103 0.63 -5.91 -10.69
C GLY A 103 1.14 -4.57 -11.22
N VAL A 104 0.36 -3.49 -11.00
CA VAL A 104 0.75 -2.13 -11.38
C VAL A 104 1.99 -1.67 -10.63
N PHE A 105 2.11 -1.97 -9.33
CA PHE A 105 3.29 -1.64 -8.52
C PHE A 105 4.56 -2.26 -9.12
N LEU A 106 4.57 -3.60 -9.26
CA LEU A 106 5.74 -4.33 -9.76
C LEU A 106 6.09 -3.91 -11.19
N SER A 107 5.08 -3.71 -12.05
CA SER A 107 5.31 -3.26 -13.43
C SER A 107 5.89 -1.85 -13.48
N SER A 108 5.35 -0.92 -12.68
CA SER A 108 5.83 0.46 -12.64
C SER A 108 7.25 0.53 -12.11
N MET A 109 7.56 -0.24 -11.07
CA MET A 109 8.91 -0.31 -10.52
C MET A 109 9.90 -0.90 -11.54
N ALA A 110 9.52 -1.98 -12.24
CA ALA A 110 10.37 -2.56 -13.28
C ALA A 110 10.71 -1.55 -14.39
N VAL A 111 9.72 -0.78 -14.87
CA VAL A 111 9.94 0.27 -15.87
C VAL A 111 10.85 1.37 -15.32
N LEU A 112 10.61 1.84 -14.10
CA LEU A 112 11.41 2.91 -13.48
C LEU A 112 12.85 2.47 -13.14
N GLU A 113 13.09 1.18 -13.02
CA GLU A 113 14.42 0.58 -12.82
C GLU A 113 15.10 0.20 -14.14
N GLY A 114 14.42 0.39 -15.28
CA GLY A 114 14.94 0.04 -16.62
C GLY A 114 14.93 -1.46 -16.91
N GLY A 115 14.18 -2.25 -16.15
CA GLY A 115 14.03 -3.70 -16.31
C GLY A 115 12.77 -4.12 -17.06
N SER A 116 12.55 -5.43 -17.14
CA SER A 116 11.38 -6.03 -17.81
C SER A 116 10.20 -6.24 -16.82
N PRO A 117 9.03 -5.63 -17.06
CA PRO A 117 7.84 -5.87 -16.23
C PRO A 117 7.39 -7.32 -16.22
N SER A 118 7.51 -8.05 -17.34
CA SER A 118 7.08 -9.44 -17.42
C SER A 118 7.92 -10.35 -16.52
N GLU A 119 9.24 -10.15 -16.51
CA GLU A 119 10.16 -10.88 -15.63
C GLU A 119 9.88 -10.54 -14.15
N LYS A 120 9.65 -9.26 -13.85
CA LYS A 120 9.35 -8.81 -12.49
C LYS A 120 8.06 -9.40 -11.96
N LEU A 121 7.01 -9.41 -12.77
CA LEU A 121 5.73 -10.01 -12.42
C LEU A 121 5.87 -11.52 -12.24
N ALA A 122 6.56 -12.21 -13.15
CA ALA A 122 6.75 -13.66 -13.04
C ALA A 122 7.43 -14.07 -11.72
N GLN A 123 8.36 -13.26 -11.21
CA GLN A 123 9.11 -13.56 -9.99
C GLN A 123 8.39 -13.11 -8.71
N ALA A 124 7.83 -11.89 -8.70
CA ALA A 124 7.40 -11.24 -7.47
C ALA A 124 5.87 -11.13 -7.31
N TYR A 125 5.08 -11.32 -8.37
CA TYR A 125 3.63 -11.12 -8.32
C TYR A 125 2.94 -12.10 -7.39
N TRP A 126 3.17 -13.41 -7.58
CA TRP A 126 2.56 -14.43 -6.74
C TRP A 126 3.00 -14.36 -5.28
N PRO A 127 4.31 -14.23 -4.95
CA PRO A 127 4.74 -14.00 -3.57
C PRO A 127 4.07 -12.78 -2.93
N ALA A 128 4.02 -11.65 -3.65
CA ALA A 128 3.37 -10.44 -3.16
C ALA A 128 1.86 -10.64 -2.96
N LEU A 129 1.18 -11.29 -3.89
CA LEU A 129 -0.26 -11.52 -3.81
C LEU A 129 -0.64 -12.48 -2.68
N SER A 130 0.10 -13.58 -2.53
CA SER A 130 -0.10 -14.53 -1.43
C SER A 130 0.14 -13.86 -0.08
N ALA A 131 1.23 -13.11 0.08
CA ALA A 131 1.49 -12.35 1.31
C ALA A 131 0.38 -11.32 1.59
N ASN A 132 -0.15 -10.67 0.55
CA ASN A 132 -1.25 -9.72 0.68
C ASN A 132 -2.49 -10.39 1.29
N TYR A 133 -2.91 -11.53 0.73
CA TYR A 133 -4.05 -12.28 1.22
C TYR A 133 -3.85 -12.96 2.58
N MET A 134 -2.61 -13.17 3.02
CA MET A 134 -2.33 -13.66 4.36
C MET A 134 -2.40 -12.54 5.41
N VAL A 135 -1.92 -11.35 5.07
CA VAL A 135 -1.78 -10.24 6.02
C VAL A 135 -3.05 -9.41 6.10
N TRP A 136 -3.56 -8.94 4.96
CA TRP A 136 -4.59 -7.90 4.93
C TRP A 136 -5.95 -8.35 5.44
N PRO A 137 -6.48 -9.55 5.13
CA PRO A 137 -7.73 -10.01 5.70
C PRO A 137 -7.71 -10.07 7.23
N PHE A 138 -6.61 -10.55 7.82
CA PHE A 138 -6.44 -10.57 9.27
C PHE A 138 -6.36 -9.16 9.86
N VAL A 139 -5.54 -8.30 9.26
CA VAL A 139 -5.40 -6.89 9.67
C VAL A 139 -6.74 -6.16 9.62
N GLN A 140 -7.51 -6.34 8.54
CA GLN A 140 -8.84 -5.74 8.40
C GLN A 140 -9.83 -6.29 9.44
N LEU A 141 -9.78 -7.59 9.74
CA LEU A 141 -10.62 -8.18 10.78
C LEU A 141 -10.34 -7.57 12.16
N VAL A 142 -9.07 -7.44 12.54
CA VAL A 142 -8.66 -6.78 13.80
C VAL A 142 -9.07 -5.31 13.78
N ASN A 143 -8.84 -4.61 12.66
CA ASN A 143 -9.18 -3.19 12.50
C ASN A 143 -10.68 -2.93 12.69
N PHE A 144 -11.56 -3.76 12.12
CA PHE A 144 -13.00 -3.58 12.25
C PHE A 144 -13.54 -4.05 13.62
N LYS A 145 -12.97 -5.10 14.20
CA LYS A 145 -13.48 -5.71 15.45
C LYS A 145 -12.97 -5.04 16.72
N VAL A 146 -11.70 -4.62 16.74
CA VAL A 146 -11.01 -4.17 17.96
C VAL A 146 -10.74 -2.67 17.95
N VAL A 147 -10.43 -2.09 16.77
CA VAL A 147 -9.96 -0.70 16.70
C VAL A 147 -11.15 0.28 16.59
N PRO A 148 -11.25 1.28 17.50
CA PRO A 148 -12.26 2.33 17.42
C PRO A 148 -12.20 3.09 16.10
N LEU A 149 -13.35 3.52 15.58
CA LEU A 149 -13.50 4.13 14.24
C LEU A 149 -12.47 5.25 13.96
N GLU A 150 -12.20 6.09 14.95
CA GLU A 150 -11.26 7.21 14.87
C GLU A 150 -9.78 6.81 14.75
N HIS A 151 -9.42 5.62 15.22
CA HIS A 151 -8.05 5.09 15.19
C HIS A 151 -7.77 4.12 14.04
N ARG A 152 -8.82 3.65 13.32
CA ARG A 152 -8.68 2.66 12.24
C ARG A 152 -7.69 3.09 11.15
N LEU A 153 -7.74 4.36 10.76
CA LEU A 153 -6.84 4.92 9.75
C LEU A 153 -5.38 4.91 10.22
N LEU A 154 -5.14 5.24 11.49
CA LEU A 154 -3.81 5.21 12.07
C LEU A 154 -3.27 3.78 12.12
N PHE A 155 -4.07 2.82 12.60
CA PHE A 155 -3.72 1.41 12.65
C PHE A 155 -3.33 0.86 11.26
N VAL A 156 -4.16 1.11 10.25
CA VAL A 156 -3.88 0.69 8.87
C VAL A 156 -2.61 1.33 8.33
N ASN A 157 -2.39 2.63 8.57
CA ASN A 157 -1.17 3.31 8.12
C ASN A 157 0.09 2.73 8.77
N THR A 158 0.04 2.36 10.05
CA THR A 158 1.17 1.70 10.74
C THR A 158 1.53 0.38 10.09
N ILE A 159 0.55 -0.48 9.82
CA ILE A 159 0.78 -1.76 9.13
C ILE A 159 1.24 -1.54 7.68
N SER A 160 0.74 -0.48 7.03
CA SER A 160 1.12 -0.12 5.66
C SER A 160 2.61 0.20 5.53
N ILE A 161 3.26 0.74 6.57
CA ILE A 161 4.72 0.97 6.57
C ILE A 161 5.46 -0.37 6.41
N GLY A 162 5.06 -1.39 7.19
CA GLY A 162 5.63 -2.73 7.10
C GLY A 162 5.34 -3.39 5.76
N TRP A 163 4.12 -3.22 5.23
CA TRP A 163 3.76 -3.71 3.91
C TRP A 163 4.59 -3.06 2.79
N ASN A 164 4.77 -1.75 2.82
CA ASN A 164 5.60 -1.02 1.84
C ASN A 164 7.08 -1.40 1.95
N CYS A 165 7.56 -1.66 3.16
CA CYS A 165 8.89 -2.22 3.40
C CYS A 165 9.04 -3.59 2.74
N TYR A 166 8.07 -4.49 2.93
CA TYR A 166 8.06 -5.81 2.31
C TYR A 166 7.98 -5.74 0.77
N LEU A 167 7.09 -4.90 0.23
CA LEU A 167 7.00 -4.65 -1.21
C LEU A 167 8.31 -4.09 -1.76
N SER A 168 8.96 -3.19 -1.02
CA SER A 168 10.27 -2.69 -1.41
C SER A 168 11.31 -3.81 -1.46
N TYR A 169 11.37 -4.65 -0.43
CA TYR A 169 12.29 -5.79 -0.35
C TYR A 169 12.05 -6.80 -1.48
N LEU A 170 10.80 -7.15 -1.78
CA LEU A 170 10.48 -7.97 -2.95
C LEU A 170 10.89 -7.25 -4.26
N ASN A 171 10.74 -5.94 -4.30
CA ASN A 171 11.13 -5.13 -5.45
C ASN A 171 12.65 -5.00 -5.62
N SER A 172 13.47 -5.04 -4.57
CA SER A 172 14.93 -5.14 -4.75
C SER A 172 15.40 -6.53 -5.20
N GLY A 173 14.46 -7.47 -5.37
CA GLY A 173 14.75 -8.83 -5.80
C GLY A 173 15.08 -9.77 -4.65
N GLY A 174 14.58 -9.48 -3.43
CA GLY A 174 14.57 -10.37 -2.26
C GLY A 174 15.71 -11.37 -2.25
N GLU A 175 16.94 -10.85 -2.29
CA GLU A 175 18.21 -11.53 -2.49
C GLU A 175 18.15 -12.90 -3.21
N ARG A 176 18.72 -12.94 -4.42
CA ARG A 176 19.71 -13.97 -4.76
C ARG A 176 20.36 -14.48 -3.46
N LYS A 177 20.07 -15.73 -3.09
CA LYS A 177 20.70 -16.52 -2.01
C LYS A 177 20.22 -16.21 -0.57
N MET A 178 19.28 -17.01 -0.08
CA MET A 178 19.60 -17.72 1.16
C MET A 178 20.64 -18.77 0.77
N GLU A 179 21.92 -18.44 0.99
CA GLU A 179 23.01 -19.43 1.00
C GLU A 179 22.77 -20.49 2.09
#